data_AF-A0A246Q3Q9-F1
#
_entry.id   AF-A0A246Q3Q9-F1
#
_cell.length_a   1.000
_cell.length_b   1.000
_cell.length_c   1.000
_cell.angle_alpha   90.00
_cell.angle_beta   90.00
_cell.angle_gamma   90.00
#
_symmetry.space_group_name_H-M   'P 1'
#
loop_
_entity.id
_entity.type
_entity.pdbx_description
1 polymer ?
#
loop_
_entity_poly.entity_id
_entity_poly.type
_entity_poly.pdbx_seq_one_letter_code
_entity_poly.pdbx_strand_id
1 'polypeptide(L)'
;MAIRKSLLGVASSLVELGRTRFELLTLEARAEQGRLLSLLGMSFAALLFLTLAVLVFSILVAVYFWPTDSRYMALGVLAGGYAVLGLILLAVVWRHLLHGPAPFAATLEELGRDVQLLDRVRAAAAAEEAAEEAAAQARRARRDRI
;
A
#
# COMPACT_ATOMS: atom_id res chain seq x y z
N MET A 1 35.42 -13.00 -22.40
CA MET A 1 34.15 -13.37 -23.06
C MET A 1 33.23 -14.28 -22.21
N ALA A 2 33.73 -15.28 -21.47
CA ALA A 2 32.85 -16.20 -20.71
C ALA A 2 32.15 -15.57 -19.48
N ILE A 3 32.78 -14.59 -18.82
CA ILE A 3 32.29 -13.98 -17.57
C ILE A 3 31.10 -13.04 -17.82
N ARG A 4 31.19 -12.15 -18.83
CA ARG A 4 30.09 -11.25 -19.24
C ARG A 4 28.81 -12.03 -19.60
N LYS A 5 28.95 -13.12 -20.38
CA LYS A 5 27.82 -13.96 -20.82
C LYS A 5 27.15 -14.72 -19.65
N SER A 6 27.94 -15.16 -18.67
CA SER A 6 27.39 -15.72 -17.42
C SER A 6 26.67 -14.67 -16.60
N LEU A 7 27.19 -13.45 -16.49
CA LEU A 7 26.53 -12.35 -15.75
C LEU A 7 25.19 -11.95 -16.38
N LEU A 8 25.14 -11.83 -17.70
CA LEU A 8 23.89 -11.58 -18.44
C LEU A 8 22.88 -12.73 -18.28
N GLY A 9 23.34 -13.98 -18.28
CA GLY A 9 22.49 -15.15 -18.03
C GLY A 9 21.92 -15.17 -16.61
N VAL A 10 22.75 -14.92 -15.60
CA VAL A 10 22.33 -14.84 -14.19
C VAL A 10 21.36 -13.69 -13.98
N ALA A 11 21.60 -12.51 -14.58
CA ALA A 11 20.69 -11.36 -14.50
C ALA A 11 19.32 -11.67 -15.16
N SER A 12 19.31 -12.34 -16.31
CA SER A 12 18.08 -12.78 -16.98
C SER A 12 17.28 -13.73 -16.10
N SER A 13 17.92 -14.74 -15.51
CA SER A 13 17.26 -15.69 -14.60
C SER A 13 16.76 -15.02 -13.32
N LEU A 14 17.49 -14.03 -12.78
CA LEU A 14 17.04 -13.25 -11.63
C LEU A 14 15.83 -12.39 -11.96
N VAL A 15 15.76 -11.81 -13.16
CA VAL A 15 14.60 -11.03 -13.62
C VAL A 15 13.37 -11.93 -13.85
N GLU A 16 13.54 -13.11 -14.43
CA GLU A 16 12.44 -14.08 -14.58
C GLU A 16 11.93 -14.59 -13.23
N LEU A 17 12.84 -14.89 -12.30
CA LEU A 17 12.50 -15.32 -10.95
C LEU A 17 11.83 -14.20 -10.15
N GLY A 18 12.31 -12.96 -10.31
CA GLY A 18 11.69 -11.76 -9.76
C GLY A 18 10.28 -11.58 -10.29
N ARG A 19 10.05 -11.75 -11.60
CA ARG A 19 8.73 -11.60 -12.23
C ARG A 19 7.68 -12.56 -11.65
N THR A 20 8.03 -13.83 -11.47
CA THR A 20 7.11 -14.84 -10.90
C THR A 20 6.83 -14.58 -9.42
N ARG A 21 7.84 -14.17 -8.65
CA ARG A 21 7.67 -13.80 -7.24
C ARG A 21 6.86 -12.52 -7.08
N PHE A 22 7.01 -11.55 -7.98
CA PHE A 22 6.23 -10.32 -7.99
C PHE A 22 4.76 -10.57 -8.26
N GLU A 23 4.45 -11.46 -9.20
CA GLU A 23 3.08 -11.85 -9.51
C GLU A 23 2.40 -12.52 -8.30
N LEU A 24 3.12 -13.39 -7.59
CA LEU A 24 2.67 -13.99 -6.33
C LEU A 24 2.54 -12.97 -5.20
N LEU A 25 3.52 -12.08 -5.00
CA LEU A 25 3.50 -11.04 -3.97
C LEU A 25 2.36 -10.03 -4.20
N THR A 26 2.08 -9.67 -5.45
CA THR A 26 0.93 -8.81 -5.78
C THR A 26 -0.40 -9.53 -5.60
N LEU A 27 -0.47 -10.84 -5.88
CA LEU A 27 -1.64 -11.67 -5.57
C LEU A 27 -1.89 -11.78 -4.06
N GLU A 28 -0.85 -12.08 -3.28
CA GLU A 28 -0.93 -12.16 -1.81
C GLU A 28 -1.24 -10.79 -1.18
N ALA A 29 -0.62 -9.71 -1.65
CA ALA A 29 -0.91 -8.36 -1.18
C ALA A 29 -2.38 -7.96 -1.42
N ARG A 30 -2.95 -8.33 -2.57
CA ARG A 30 -4.38 -8.11 -2.86
C ARG A 30 -5.29 -8.95 -1.95
N ALA A 31 -4.92 -10.20 -1.67
CA ALA A 31 -5.69 -11.08 -0.79
C ALA A 31 -5.69 -10.56 0.66
N GLU A 32 -4.55 -10.12 1.16
CA GLU A 32 -4.40 -9.56 2.51
C GLU A 32 -5.17 -8.23 2.65
N GLN A 33 -5.13 -7.38 1.62
CA GLN A 33 -5.88 -6.12 1.57
C GLN A 33 -7.40 -6.33 1.68
N GLY A 34 -7.95 -7.35 1.00
CA GLY A 34 -9.37 -7.68 1.09
C GLY A 34 -9.78 -8.10 2.51
N ARG A 35 -8.94 -8.87 3.20
CA ARG A 35 -9.19 -9.29 4.59
C ARG A 35 -9.15 -8.13 5.56
N LEU A 36 -8.15 -7.25 5.46
CA LEU A 36 -8.05 -6.04 6.27
C LEU A 36 -9.24 -5.11 6.06
N LEU A 37 -9.66 -4.91 4.81
CA LEU A 37 -10.81 -4.05 4.49
C LEU A 37 -12.12 -4.66 4.98
N SER A 38 -12.27 -5.99 4.87
CA SER A 38 -13.41 -6.73 5.42
C SER A 38 -13.46 -6.63 6.95
N LEU A 39 -12.34 -6.85 7.65
CA LEU A 39 -12.24 -6.70 9.10
C LEU A 39 -12.52 -5.27 9.56
N LEU A 40 -12.05 -4.27 8.82
CA LEU A 40 -12.32 -2.86 9.10
C LEU A 40 -13.81 -2.54 8.92
N GLY A 41 -14.43 -3.06 7.86
CA GLY A 41 -15.88 -2.96 7.64
C GLY A 41 -16.68 -3.64 8.76
N MET A 42 -16.30 -4.86 9.16
CA MET A 42 -16.92 -5.58 10.29
C MET A 42 -16.77 -4.81 11.61
N SER A 43 -15.58 -4.26 11.87
CA SER A 43 -15.29 -3.50 13.09
C SER A 43 -16.07 -2.18 13.14
N PHE A 44 -16.17 -1.50 11.99
CA PHE A 44 -17.00 -0.29 11.87
C PHE A 44 -18.48 -0.60 12.11
N ALA A 45 -19.00 -1.66 11.49
CA ALA A 45 -20.37 -2.11 11.73
C ALA A 45 -20.60 -2.46 13.21
N ALA A 46 -19.68 -3.21 13.83
CA ALA A 46 -19.77 -3.56 15.25
C ALA A 46 -19.78 -2.32 16.16
N LEU A 47 -18.88 -1.36 15.94
CA LEU A 47 -18.83 -0.10 16.70
C LEU A 47 -20.09 0.74 16.50
N LEU A 48 -20.64 0.80 15.29
CA LEU A 48 -21.89 1.47 15.00
C LEU A 48 -23.03 0.86 15.81
N PHE A 49 -23.22 -0.46 15.73
CA PHE A 49 -24.26 -1.17 16.48
C PHE A 49 -24.08 -1.04 18.00
N LEU A 50 -22.85 -1.08 18.51
CA LEU A 50 -22.55 -0.87 19.93
C LEU A 50 -22.94 0.54 20.38
N THR A 51 -22.60 1.55 19.58
CA THR A 51 -22.96 2.95 19.86
C THR A 51 -24.48 3.14 19.86
N LEU A 52 -25.20 2.54 18.89
CA LEU A 52 -26.67 2.54 18.87
C LEU A 52 -27.26 1.82 20.10
N ALA A 53 -26.70 0.67 20.50
CA ALA A 53 -27.17 -0.06 21.68
C ALA A 53 -27.00 0.79 22.95
N VAL A 54 -25.86 1.45 23.10
CA VAL A 54 -25.56 2.36 24.22
C VAL A 54 -26.49 3.58 24.21
N LEU A 55 -26.80 4.13 23.03
CA LEU A 55 -27.79 5.21 22.86
C LEU A 55 -29.19 4.77 23.32
N VAL A 56 -29.69 3.64 22.79
CA VAL A 56 -31.02 3.10 23.15
C VAL A 56 -31.08 2.76 24.64
N PHE A 57 -30.03 2.16 25.19
CA PHE A 57 -29.93 1.86 26.63
C PHE A 57 -29.97 3.14 27.47
N SER A 58 -29.25 4.18 27.05
CA SER A 58 -29.25 5.47 27.75
C SER A 58 -30.64 6.13 27.72
N ILE A 59 -31.35 6.06 26.58
CA ILE A 59 -32.74 6.52 26.46
C ILE A 59 -33.65 5.70 27.38
N LEU A 60 -33.51 4.37 27.39
CA LEU A 60 -34.31 3.47 28.22
C LEU A 60 -34.13 3.80 29.71
N VAL A 61 -32.88 4.00 30.15
CA VAL A 61 -32.57 4.44 31.53
C VAL A 61 -33.19 5.79 31.81
N ALA A 62 -33.04 6.77 30.91
CA ALA A 62 -33.62 8.11 31.08
C ALA A 62 -35.15 8.08 31.18
N VAL A 63 -35.83 7.27 30.36
CA VAL A 63 -37.29 7.12 30.39
C VAL A 63 -37.75 6.36 31.64
N TYR A 64 -37.03 5.31 32.03
CA TYR A 64 -37.37 4.49 33.20
C TYR A 64 -37.18 5.25 34.51
N PHE A 65 -36.07 5.99 34.66
CA PHE A 65 -35.74 6.67 35.91
C PHE A 65 -36.33 8.08 36.08
N TRP A 66 -36.90 8.71 35.04
CA TRP A 66 -37.35 10.11 35.13
C TRP A 66 -38.89 10.29 34.96
N PRO A 67 -39.68 10.33 36.05
CA PRO A 67 -41.13 10.50 36.02
C PRO A 67 -41.71 11.91 35.73
N THR A 68 -40.95 12.90 35.24
CA THR A 68 -41.39 14.34 35.31
C THR A 68 -41.03 15.18 34.07
N ASP A 69 -41.77 16.27 33.80
CA ASP A 69 -41.79 17.17 32.61
C ASP A 69 -40.44 17.58 31.97
N SER A 70 -39.30 17.49 32.68
CA SER A 70 -37.97 17.85 32.15
C SER A 70 -37.29 16.76 31.29
N ARG A 71 -38.01 15.68 30.93
CA ARG A 71 -37.50 14.52 30.15
C ARG A 71 -36.81 14.92 28.85
N TYR A 72 -37.38 15.90 28.15
CA TYR A 72 -36.92 16.32 26.84
C TYR A 72 -35.54 16.98 26.87
N MET A 73 -35.18 17.64 27.97
CA MET A 73 -33.88 18.30 28.09
C MET A 73 -32.76 17.29 28.35
N ALA A 74 -33.01 16.26 29.18
CA ALA A 74 -32.08 15.16 29.39
C ALA A 74 -31.86 14.35 28.11
N LEU A 75 -32.93 14.05 27.37
CA LEU A 75 -32.83 13.41 26.06
C LEU A 75 -32.09 14.28 25.03
N GLY A 76 -32.29 15.59 25.06
CA GLY A 76 -31.60 16.54 24.18
C GLY A 76 -30.09 16.61 24.45
N VAL A 77 -29.66 16.69 25.71
CA VAL A 77 -28.23 16.66 26.08
C VAL A 77 -27.60 15.33 25.70
N LEU A 78 -28.31 14.22 25.95
CA LEU A 78 -27.85 12.89 25.61
C LEU A 78 -27.70 12.74 24.09
N ALA A 79 -28.71 13.14 23.32
CA ALA A 79 -28.67 13.15 21.86
C ALA A 79 -27.55 14.04 21.32
N GLY A 80 -27.34 15.22 21.92
CA GLY A 80 -26.23 16.11 21.58
C GLY A 80 -24.86 15.47 21.81
N GLY A 81 -24.66 14.81 22.95
CA GLY A 81 -23.43 14.08 23.26
C GLY A 81 -23.13 12.98 22.25
N TYR A 82 -24.12 12.15 21.93
CA TYR A 82 -23.96 11.09 20.92
C TYR A 82 -23.77 11.66 19.51
N ALA A 83 -24.43 12.76 19.16
CA ALA A 83 -24.25 13.41 17.86
C ALA A 83 -22.82 13.96 17.69
N VAL A 84 -22.27 14.61 18.71
CA VAL A 84 -20.88 15.10 18.70
C VAL A 84 -19.90 13.93 18.59
N LEU A 85 -20.10 12.87 19.38
CA LEU A 85 -19.24 11.69 19.32
C LEU A 85 -19.29 11.03 17.93
N GLY A 86 -20.49 10.92 17.34
CA GLY A 86 -20.70 10.41 15.99
C GLY A 86 -20.01 11.26 14.92
N LEU A 87 -20.08 12.59 15.03
CA LEU A 87 -19.38 13.53 14.14
C LEU A 87 -17.86 13.40 14.23
N ILE A 88 -17.30 13.24 15.44
CA ILE A 88 -15.87 13.03 15.64
C ILE A 88 -15.43 11.71 15.00
N LEU A 89 -16.15 10.62 15.26
CA LEU A 89 -15.89 9.31 14.68
C LEU A 89 -15.97 9.36 13.14
N LEU A 90 -16.99 10.04 12.59
CA LEU A 90 -17.14 10.21 11.15
C LEU A 90 -15.97 11.00 10.56
N ALA A 91 -15.53 12.08 11.20
CA ALA A 91 -14.38 12.86 10.75
C ALA A 91 -13.06 12.06 10.79
N VAL A 92 -12.87 11.22 11.82
CA VAL A 92 -11.72 10.32 11.93
C VAL A 92 -11.74 9.28 10.82
N VAL A 93 -12.86 8.57 10.62
CA VAL A 93 -13.02 7.58 9.53
C VAL A 93 -12.82 8.25 8.17
N TRP A 94 -13.39 9.43 7.96
CA TRP A 94 -13.26 10.17 6.70
C TRP A 94 -11.80 10.58 6.43
N ARG A 95 -11.06 11.00 7.45
CA ARG A 95 -9.60 11.23 7.33
C ARG A 95 -8.85 9.95 7.00
N HIS A 96 -9.12 8.84 7.67
CA HIS A 96 -8.42 7.59 7.42
C HIS A 96 -8.73 6.98 6.05
N LEU A 97 -9.96 7.12 5.54
CA LEU A 97 -10.35 6.59 4.24
C LEU A 97 -9.87 7.47 3.07
N LEU A 98 -9.89 8.80 3.20
CA LEU A 98 -9.49 9.70 2.10
C LEU A 98 -8.02 10.13 2.15
N HIS A 99 -7.41 10.17 3.35
CA HIS A 99 -6.03 10.64 3.55
C HIS A 99 -5.13 9.58 4.18
N GLY A 100 -5.62 8.34 4.34
CA GLY A 100 -4.77 7.23 4.72
C GLY A 100 -3.73 6.95 3.64
N PRO A 101 -2.44 6.80 4.00
CA PRO A 101 -1.42 6.45 3.02
C PRO A 101 -1.81 5.13 2.34
N ALA A 102 -1.72 5.11 1.01
CA ALA A 102 -1.86 3.85 0.28
C ALA A 102 -0.90 2.83 0.92
N PRO A 103 -1.39 1.70 1.43
CA PRO A 103 -0.51 0.71 2.04
C PRO A 103 0.53 0.32 0.99
N PHE A 104 1.81 0.24 1.41
CA PHE A 104 2.97 -0.08 0.57
C PHE A 104 3.48 1.03 -0.38
N ALA A 105 3.01 2.29 -0.25
CA ALA A 105 3.57 3.40 -1.04
C ALA A 105 5.10 3.52 -0.90
N ALA A 106 5.62 3.44 0.33
CA ALA A 106 7.06 3.47 0.59
C ALA A 106 7.80 2.25 -0.01
N THR A 107 7.21 1.06 0.09
CA THR A 107 7.81 -0.18 -0.45
C THR A 107 7.83 -0.20 -1.97
N LEU A 108 6.80 0.34 -2.62
CA LEU A 108 6.74 0.48 -4.08
C LEU A 108 7.74 1.53 -4.59
N GLU A 109 7.95 2.60 -3.82
CA GLU A 109 8.93 3.62 -4.16
C GLU A 109 10.37 3.09 -4.06
N GLU A 110 10.68 2.34 -3.00
CA GLU A 110 11.97 1.68 -2.83
C GLU A 110 12.24 0.67 -3.95
N LEU A 111 11.23 -0.10 -4.34
CA LEU A 111 11.34 -1.05 -5.44
C LEU A 111 11.55 -0.37 -6.80
N GLY A 112 10.94 0.80 -7.00
CA GLY A 112 11.17 1.64 -8.18
C GLY A 112 12.63 2.10 -8.29
N ARG A 113 13.30 2.38 -7.16
CA ARG A 113 14.74 2.70 -7.15
C ARG A 113 15.58 1.49 -7.55
N ASP A 114 15.25 0.30 -7.06
CA ASP A 114 15.98 -0.93 -7.39
C ASP A 114 15.91 -1.27 -8.89
N VAL A 115 14.74 -1.07 -9.51
CA VAL A 115 14.57 -1.25 -10.97
C VAL A 115 15.41 -0.24 -11.75
N GLN A 116 15.48 1.02 -11.32
CA GLN A 116 16.32 2.02 -11.98
C GLN A 116 17.82 1.70 -11.87
N LEU A 117 18.27 1.14 -10.74
CA LEU A 117 19.66 0.72 -10.56
C LEU A 117 20.00 -0.44 -11.49
N LEU A 118 19.11 -1.43 -11.63
CA LEU A 118 19.29 -2.55 -12.54
C LEU A 118 19.37 -2.10 -14.01
N ASP A 119 18.52 -1.16 -14.42
CA ASP A 119 18.49 -0.66 -15.79
C ASP A 119 19.77 0.13 -16.14
N ARG A 120 20.31 0.89 -15.17
CA ARG A 120 21.61 1.58 -15.31
C ARG A 120 22.78 0.61 -15.44
N VAL A 121 22.80 -0.47 -14.65
CA VAL A 121 23.85 -1.50 -14.74
C VAL A 121 23.78 -2.20 -16.11
N ARG A 122 22.58 -2.46 -16.62
CA ARG A 122 22.38 -3.04 -17.96
C ARG A 122 22.86 -2.11 -19.07
N ALA A 123 22.55 -0.82 -18.97
CA ALA A 123 22.99 0.18 -19.93
C ALA A 123 24.51 0.35 -19.95
N ALA A 124 25.15 0.35 -18.77
CA ALA A 124 26.60 0.40 -18.65
C ALA A 124 27.27 -0.84 -19.26
N ALA A 125 26.72 -2.04 -19.01
CA ALA A 125 27.23 -3.28 -19.60
C ALA A 125 27.15 -3.29 -21.14
N ALA A 126 26.05 -2.78 -21.70
CA ALA A 126 25.87 -2.68 -23.15
C ALA A 126 26.82 -1.65 -23.79
N ALA A 127 27.07 -0.53 -23.12
CA ALA A 127 28.02 0.49 -23.59
C ALA A 127 29.47 -0.03 -23.58
N GLU A 128 29.82 -0.83 -22.57
CA GLU A 128 31.14 -1.42 -22.44
C GLU A 128 31.40 -2.48 -23.52
N GLU A 129 30.41 -3.32 -23.85
CA GLU A 129 30.48 -4.27 -24.97
C GLU A 129 30.64 -3.55 -26.32
N ALA A 130 29.87 -2.49 -26.56
CA ALA A 130 30.01 -1.70 -27.79
C ALA A 130 31.39 -1.03 -27.92
N ALA A 131 31.98 -0.57 -26.82
CA ALA A 131 33.33 -0.02 -26.80
C ALA A 131 34.40 -1.08 -27.05
N GLU A 132 34.23 -2.28 -26.48
CA GLU A 132 35.12 -3.44 -26.70
C GLU A 132 35.11 -3.87 -28.17
N GLU A 133 33.93 -3.89 -28.80
CA GLU A 133 33.75 -4.20 -30.23
C GLU A 133 34.37 -3.13 -31.14
N ALA A 134 34.15 -1.85 -30.85
CA ALA A 134 34.74 -0.75 -31.61
C ALA A 134 36.28 -0.75 -31.53
N ALA A 135 36.85 -1.02 -30.35
CA ALA A 135 38.29 -1.13 -30.16
C ALA A 135 38.87 -2.36 -30.89
N ALA A 136 38.15 -3.48 -30.92
CA ALA A 136 38.55 -4.67 -31.67
C ALA A 136 38.51 -4.43 -33.19
N GLN A 137 37.51 -3.72 -33.70
CA GLN A 137 37.44 -3.33 -35.11
C GLN A 137 38.57 -2.37 -35.49
N ALA A 138 38.85 -1.35 -34.67
CA ALA A 138 39.94 -0.41 -34.92
C ALA A 138 41.32 -1.10 -34.96
N ARG A 139 41.56 -2.09 -34.07
CA ARG A 139 42.79 -2.90 -34.07
C ARG A 139 42.90 -3.77 -35.32
N ARG A 140 41.80 -4.35 -35.82
CA ARG A 140 41.78 -5.13 -37.07
C ARG A 140 42.08 -4.24 -38.28
N ALA A 141 41.39 -3.10 -38.40
CA ALA A 141 41.61 -2.14 -39.48
C ALA A 141 43.06 -1.58 -39.51
N ARG A 142 43.70 -1.43 -38.34
CA ARG A 142 45.11 -1.00 -38.26
C ARG A 142 46.09 -2.12 -38.62
N ARG A 143 45.73 -3.39 -38.38
CA ARG A 143 46.56 -4.55 -38.72
C ARG A 143 46.56 -4.85 -40.21
N ASP A 144 45.45 -4.62 -40.90
CA ASP A 144 45.34 -4.86 -42.35
C ASP A 144 45.98 -3.74 -43.21
N ARG A 145 46.46 -2.67 -42.56
CA ARG A 145 47.10 -1.50 -43.21
C ARG A 145 48.63 -1.54 -43.15
N ILE A 146 49.21 -2.57 -42.55
CA ILE A 146 50.66 -2.83 -42.41
C ILE A 146 50.99 -4.04 -43.27
#